data_AF-A0A2D3UUE3-F1
#
_entry.id   AF-A0A2D3UUE3-F1
#
_cell.length_a   1.000
_cell.length_b   1.000
_cell.length_c   1.000
_cell.angle_alpha   90.00
_cell.angle_beta   90.00
_cell.angle_gamma   90.00
#
_symmetry.space_group_name_H-M   'P 1'
#
loop_
_entity.id
_entity.type
_entity.pdbx_description
1 polymer ?
#
loop_
_entity_poly.entity_id
_entity_poly.type
_entity_poly.pdbx_seq_one_letter_code
_entity_poly.pdbx_strand_id
1 'polypeptide(L)'
;MEPTKTGLQIPVIDISSTNKDAPQQLLDAACRFGFVFIANNQAGIAPKLIAELFDLSKEFFALPTEVKQAVSISSNKAGKNYGWLSQGVEKLDPKTQKRPDVKEAFNMGIQVDAQFEQPLPELIQQNVEKVVAFQVACHGLCQRVLEAFAIALEIDKDWFTSRHDATKGPIGSIFRLLYYPKATEKHDDVDIRAGAHSDYGSITCLFQLPGQPGLEIKTPSGEWAAVPVDPLGSGNIADLPILVNIGDLLEDWTGGLLKSTVHRVTFPKEDGGDRYSIAYFCHPLDEALLEPVPSKAVGEYAKTHGSKKSASNGKVITARDHLMERLAATYSV
;
A
#
# COMPACT_ATOMS: atom_id res chain seq x y z
N MET A 1 -26.10 -25.39 -12.02
CA MET A 1 -25.01 -24.45 -12.34
C MET A 1 -24.98 -23.45 -11.21
N GLU A 2 -23.99 -23.52 -10.34
CA GLU A 2 -23.81 -22.50 -9.30
C GLU A 2 -23.52 -21.16 -9.98
N PRO A 3 -24.11 -20.05 -9.50
CA PRO A 3 -23.73 -18.73 -9.98
C PRO A 3 -22.27 -18.50 -9.60
N THR A 4 -21.40 -18.38 -10.60
CA THR A 4 -20.06 -17.80 -10.41
C THR A 4 -20.23 -16.52 -9.62
N LYS A 5 -19.70 -16.47 -8.38
CA LYS A 5 -19.58 -15.24 -7.59
C LYS A 5 -18.99 -14.17 -8.52
N THR A 6 -19.79 -13.21 -8.93
CA THR A 6 -19.34 -12.07 -9.73
C THR A 6 -18.25 -11.38 -8.90
N GLY A 7 -17.01 -11.50 -9.36
CA GLY A 7 -15.86 -10.88 -8.70
C GLY A 7 -16.07 -9.37 -8.55
N LEU A 8 -15.40 -8.77 -7.57
CA LEU A 8 -15.50 -7.34 -7.33
C LEU A 8 -15.01 -6.59 -8.57
N GLN A 9 -15.85 -5.76 -9.19
CA GLN A 9 -15.50 -4.97 -10.37
C GLN A 9 -14.88 -3.63 -9.93
N ILE A 10 -13.61 -3.68 -9.54
CA ILE A 10 -12.80 -2.46 -9.31
C ILE A 10 -12.45 -1.86 -10.68
N PRO A 11 -12.73 -0.57 -10.92
CA PRO A 11 -12.49 0.03 -12.24
C PRO A 11 -10.99 0.20 -12.52
N VAL A 12 -10.63 0.09 -13.79
CA VAL A 12 -9.33 0.50 -14.34
C VAL A 12 -9.48 1.90 -14.91
N ILE A 13 -8.75 2.86 -14.34
CA ILE A 13 -8.86 4.28 -14.66
C ILE A 13 -7.57 4.78 -15.31
N ASP A 14 -7.72 5.39 -16.48
CA ASP A 14 -6.66 6.20 -17.09
C ASP A 14 -6.62 7.57 -16.42
N ILE A 15 -5.52 7.91 -15.77
CA ILE A 15 -5.33 9.21 -15.09
C ILE A 15 -4.54 10.22 -15.94
N SER A 16 -4.31 9.92 -17.21
CA SER A 16 -3.66 10.84 -18.13
C SER A 16 -4.55 12.06 -18.41
N SER A 17 -3.92 13.15 -18.85
CA SER A 17 -4.62 14.42 -19.15
C SER A 17 -5.74 14.31 -20.20
N THR A 18 -5.78 13.22 -20.98
CA THR A 18 -6.84 12.98 -21.96
C THR A 18 -8.16 12.53 -21.33
N ASN A 19 -8.13 11.93 -20.14
CA ASN A 19 -9.34 11.54 -19.41
C ASN A 19 -9.74 12.63 -18.41
N LYS A 20 -10.63 13.53 -18.84
CA LYS A 20 -11.12 14.63 -18.00
C LYS A 20 -11.98 14.18 -16.82
N ASP A 21 -12.55 12.97 -16.91
CA ASP A 21 -13.41 12.42 -15.87
C ASP A 21 -12.62 11.62 -14.82
N ALA A 22 -11.30 11.44 -15.00
CA ALA A 22 -10.45 10.67 -14.09
C ALA A 22 -10.58 11.10 -12.62
N PRO A 23 -10.59 12.41 -12.26
CA PRO A 23 -10.81 12.85 -10.88
C PRO A 23 -12.08 12.27 -10.25
N GLN A 24 -13.21 12.36 -10.96
CA GLN A 24 -14.49 11.88 -10.45
C GLN A 24 -14.54 10.35 -10.40
N GLN A 25 -14.02 9.67 -11.42
CA GLN A 25 -13.94 8.20 -11.44
C GLN A 25 -13.09 7.67 -10.28
N LEU A 26 -11.98 8.34 -9.97
CA LEU A 26 -11.12 8.01 -8.82
C LEU A 26 -11.87 8.21 -7.50
N LEU A 27 -12.55 9.36 -7.34
CA LEU A 27 -13.33 9.65 -6.15
C LEU A 27 -14.43 8.59 -5.93
N ASP A 28 -15.16 8.22 -6.97
CA ASP A 28 -16.22 7.22 -6.91
C ASP A 28 -15.67 5.84 -6.52
N ALA A 29 -14.56 5.41 -7.13
CA ALA A 29 -13.89 4.15 -6.82
C ALA A 29 -13.39 4.13 -5.37
N ALA A 30 -12.76 5.21 -4.91
CA ALA A 30 -12.26 5.33 -3.55
C ALA A 30 -13.37 5.39 -2.50
N CYS A 31 -14.50 6.05 -2.77
CA CYS A 31 -15.67 6.06 -1.89
C CYS A 31 -16.34 4.69 -1.81
N ARG A 32 -16.40 3.96 -2.93
CA ARG A 32 -17.14 2.69 -3.02
C ARG A 32 -16.33 1.50 -2.54
N PHE A 33 -15.05 1.44 -2.91
CA PHE A 33 -14.20 0.28 -2.69
C PHE A 33 -13.00 0.56 -1.81
N GLY A 34 -12.54 1.81 -1.73
CA GLY A 34 -11.23 2.14 -1.14
C GLY A 34 -10.04 1.66 -1.98
N PHE A 35 -10.31 1.12 -3.16
CA PHE A 35 -9.35 0.53 -4.10
C PHE A 35 -9.70 0.94 -5.53
N VAL A 36 -8.68 1.09 -6.36
CA VAL A 36 -8.80 1.44 -7.77
C VAL A 36 -7.62 0.90 -8.56
N PHE A 37 -7.84 0.47 -9.80
CA PHE A 37 -6.75 0.16 -10.72
C PHE A 37 -6.42 1.40 -11.55
N ILE A 38 -5.14 1.76 -11.61
CA ILE A 38 -4.65 2.80 -12.51
C ILE A 38 -4.09 2.16 -13.77
N ALA A 39 -4.58 2.56 -14.93
CA ALA A 39 -4.04 2.10 -16.21
C ALA A 39 -2.55 2.46 -16.30
N ASN A 40 -1.70 1.46 -16.54
CA ASN A 40 -0.26 1.66 -16.59
C ASN A 40 0.18 2.14 -17.99
N ASN A 41 -0.17 3.38 -18.32
CA ASN A 41 0.16 4.01 -19.60
C ASN A 41 1.26 5.08 -19.43
N GLN A 42 1.26 6.14 -20.24
CA GLN A 42 2.23 7.24 -20.13
C GLN A 42 2.25 7.91 -18.74
N ALA A 43 1.13 7.90 -18.02
CA ALA A 43 1.04 8.44 -16.66
C ALA A 43 1.41 7.42 -15.57
N GLY A 44 1.81 6.20 -15.95
CA GLY A 44 2.16 5.10 -15.07
C GLY A 44 3.66 4.99 -14.77
N ILE A 45 4.14 3.76 -14.59
CA ILE A 45 5.53 3.41 -14.30
C ILE A 45 6.02 2.46 -15.39
N ALA A 46 7.23 2.69 -15.89
CA ALA A 46 7.82 1.90 -16.96
C ALA A 46 7.78 0.39 -16.63
N PRO A 47 7.10 -0.44 -17.46
CA PRO A 47 7.03 -1.88 -17.26
C PRO A 47 8.36 -2.58 -17.02
N LYS A 48 9.40 -2.14 -17.74
CA LYS A 48 10.76 -2.67 -17.59
C LYS A 48 11.29 -2.46 -16.17
N LEU A 49 11.07 -1.28 -15.59
CA LEU A 49 11.51 -0.97 -14.23
C LEU A 49 10.74 -1.80 -13.20
N ILE A 50 9.42 -1.99 -13.38
CA ILE A 50 8.62 -2.88 -12.53
C ILE A 50 9.18 -4.31 -12.56
N ALA A 51 9.46 -4.85 -13.76
CA ALA A 51 10.01 -6.19 -13.92
C ALA A 51 11.40 -6.34 -13.27
N GLU A 52 12.31 -5.38 -13.52
CA GLU A 52 13.64 -5.36 -12.91
C GLU A 52 13.59 -5.32 -11.38
N LEU A 53 12.63 -4.59 -10.79
CA LEU A 53 12.45 -4.55 -9.33
C LEU A 53 11.88 -5.86 -8.77
N PHE A 54 11.04 -6.56 -9.52
CA PHE A 54 10.60 -7.91 -9.14
C PHE A 54 11.74 -8.92 -9.20
N ASP A 55 12.64 -8.82 -10.17
CA ASP A 55 13.81 -9.70 -10.26
C ASP A 55 14.78 -9.42 -9.11
N LEU A 56 15.05 -8.15 -8.80
CA LEU A 56 15.83 -7.76 -7.62
C LEU A 56 15.19 -8.27 -6.31
N SER A 57 13.86 -8.24 -6.21
CA SER A 57 13.11 -8.77 -5.07
C SER A 57 13.34 -10.28 -4.91
N LYS A 58 13.23 -11.06 -5.99
CA LYS A 58 13.51 -12.51 -5.96
C LYS A 58 14.96 -12.80 -5.56
N GLU A 59 15.91 -12.08 -6.13
CA GLU A 59 17.33 -12.21 -5.79
C GLU A 59 17.58 -11.91 -4.32
N PHE A 60 16.98 -10.85 -3.78
CA PHE A 60 17.09 -10.49 -2.36
C PHE A 60 16.54 -11.60 -1.45
N PHE A 61 15.33 -12.11 -1.72
CA PHE A 61 14.74 -13.13 -0.86
C PHE A 61 15.42 -14.50 -0.97
N ALA A 62 16.14 -14.76 -2.07
CA ALA A 62 16.99 -15.93 -2.25
C ALA A 62 18.36 -15.84 -1.54
N LEU A 63 18.75 -14.67 -1.01
CA LEU A 63 19.99 -14.53 -0.24
C LEU A 63 19.99 -15.42 1.01
N PRO A 64 21.18 -15.86 1.49
CA PRO A 64 21.30 -16.56 2.76
C PRO A 64 20.65 -15.78 3.90
N THR A 65 19.99 -16.49 4.81
CA THR A 65 19.27 -15.90 5.95
C THR A 65 20.17 -15.00 6.78
N GLU A 66 21.45 -15.35 6.93
CA GLU A 66 22.44 -14.57 7.69
C GLU A 66 22.65 -13.18 7.08
N VAL A 67 22.63 -13.07 5.75
CA VAL A 67 22.76 -11.80 5.03
C VAL A 67 21.52 -10.94 5.25
N LYS A 68 20.33 -11.53 5.18
CA LYS A 68 19.07 -10.82 5.44
C LYS A 68 18.96 -10.40 6.92
N GLN A 69 19.39 -11.24 7.85
CA GLN A 69 19.38 -10.98 9.30
C GLN A 69 20.28 -9.81 9.70
N ALA A 70 21.40 -9.59 9.00
CA ALA A 70 22.30 -8.47 9.23
C ALA A 70 21.63 -7.10 8.99
N VAL A 71 20.56 -7.06 8.19
CA VAL A 71 19.76 -5.87 7.91
C VAL A 71 18.35 -5.97 8.48
N SER A 72 18.14 -6.83 9.48
CA SER A 72 16.81 -7.03 10.07
C SER A 72 16.27 -5.79 10.78
N ILE A 73 14.94 -5.63 10.77
CA ILE A 73 14.23 -4.56 11.47
C ILE A 73 14.46 -4.56 12.99
N SER A 74 14.72 -5.73 13.57
CA SER A 74 14.90 -5.90 15.02
C SER A 74 16.33 -5.63 15.49
N SER A 75 17.31 -5.67 14.58
CA SER A 75 18.73 -5.52 14.91
C SER A 75 19.34 -4.20 14.45
N ASN A 76 18.73 -3.51 13.49
CA ASN A 76 19.30 -2.27 12.96
C ASN A 76 18.98 -1.04 13.84
N LYS A 77 19.85 -0.03 13.78
CA LYS A 77 19.75 1.20 14.58
C LYS A 77 18.86 2.28 13.93
N ALA A 78 18.30 2.02 12.74
CA ALA A 78 17.61 3.02 11.93
C ALA A 78 16.14 3.27 12.35
N GLY A 79 15.60 2.49 13.29
CA GLY A 79 14.26 2.68 13.84
C GLY A 79 13.32 1.50 13.59
N LYS A 80 12.09 1.60 14.12
CA LYS A 80 11.11 0.48 14.21
C LYS A 80 10.33 0.16 12.92
N ASN A 81 10.79 0.54 11.73
CA ASN A 81 10.06 0.27 10.48
C ASN A 81 10.92 0.02 9.22
N TYR A 82 12.25 -0.05 9.35
CA TYR A 82 13.16 -0.28 8.22
C TYR A 82 13.90 -1.60 8.38
N GLY A 83 14.22 -2.27 7.28
CA GLY A 83 14.97 -3.51 7.28
C GLY A 83 14.13 -4.76 7.01
N TRP A 84 14.76 -5.92 7.17
CA TRP A 84 14.17 -7.21 6.85
C TRP A 84 13.33 -7.79 8.00
N LEU A 85 12.16 -8.32 7.66
CA LEU A 85 11.28 -9.07 8.52
C LEU A 85 11.26 -10.53 8.06
N SER A 86 11.66 -11.44 8.94
CA SER A 86 11.53 -12.88 8.71
C SER A 86 10.08 -13.33 8.88
N GLN A 87 9.78 -14.52 8.37
CA GLN A 87 8.52 -15.21 8.68
C GLN A 87 8.33 -15.32 10.18
N GLY A 88 7.08 -15.26 10.64
CA GLY A 88 6.77 -15.38 12.07
C GLY A 88 6.84 -14.08 12.88
N VAL A 89 7.46 -13.02 12.35
CA VAL A 89 7.70 -11.78 13.10
C VAL A 89 6.48 -10.86 13.11
N GLU A 90 5.74 -10.78 11.99
CA GLU A 90 4.59 -9.87 11.86
C GLU A 90 3.27 -10.63 12.05
N LYS A 91 2.35 -10.04 12.82
CA LYS A 91 0.98 -10.52 13.03
C LYS A 91 0.01 -9.37 12.82
N LEU A 92 -0.47 -9.21 11.58
CA LEU A 92 -1.25 -8.04 11.18
C LEU A 92 -2.65 -7.96 11.79
N ASP A 93 -3.25 -9.09 12.11
CA ASP A 93 -4.51 -9.20 12.85
C ASP A 93 -4.29 -10.02 14.14
N PRO A 94 -3.70 -9.42 15.18
CA PRO A 94 -3.36 -10.14 16.40
C PRO A 94 -4.59 -10.70 17.14
N LYS A 95 -5.78 -10.13 16.89
CA LYS A 95 -7.03 -10.48 17.54
C LYS A 95 -7.66 -11.74 16.96
N THR A 96 -7.60 -11.93 15.64
CA THR A 96 -8.26 -13.09 14.99
C THR A 96 -7.29 -14.17 14.53
N GLN A 97 -6.01 -13.82 14.27
CA GLN A 97 -5.03 -14.79 13.80
C GLN A 97 -4.57 -15.74 14.91
N LYS A 98 -4.62 -17.03 14.62
CA LYS A 98 -4.02 -18.08 15.46
C LYS A 98 -2.51 -18.21 15.24
N ARG A 99 -2.00 -17.85 14.05
CA ARG A 99 -0.59 -17.98 13.64
C ARG A 99 -0.08 -16.64 13.08
N PRO A 100 1.22 -16.33 13.20
CA PRO A 100 1.82 -15.19 12.51
C PRO A 100 1.71 -15.28 10.98
N ASP A 101 1.97 -14.18 10.29
CA ASP A 101 1.97 -14.12 8.82
C ASP A 101 3.09 -14.99 8.22
N VAL A 102 2.74 -15.76 7.19
CA VAL A 102 3.69 -16.58 6.41
C VAL A 102 4.24 -15.74 5.26
N LYS A 103 5.12 -14.80 5.59
CA LYS A 103 5.76 -13.91 4.63
C LYS A 103 7.11 -13.40 5.13
N GLU A 104 7.96 -13.01 4.19
CA GLU A 104 9.11 -12.14 4.44
C GLU A 104 8.85 -10.77 3.83
N ALA A 105 9.47 -9.75 4.42
CA ALA A 105 9.41 -8.39 3.88
C ALA A 105 10.74 -7.66 4.04
N PHE A 106 11.01 -6.70 3.17
CA PHE A 106 12.13 -5.78 3.32
C PHE A 106 11.63 -4.34 3.14
N ASN A 107 11.67 -3.57 4.23
CA ASN A 107 11.22 -2.18 4.26
C ASN A 107 12.41 -1.26 4.04
N MET A 108 12.27 -0.34 3.09
CA MET A 108 13.23 0.72 2.82
C MET A 108 12.54 2.07 2.97
N GLY A 109 13.16 2.99 3.70
CA GLY A 109 12.75 4.40 3.70
C GLY A 109 13.02 5.04 2.34
N ILE A 110 12.75 6.34 2.23
CA ILE A 110 13.19 7.15 1.08
C ILE A 110 14.61 7.68 1.32
N GLN A 111 15.30 8.10 0.27
CA GLN A 111 16.58 8.78 0.44
C GLN A 111 16.39 10.20 0.98
N VAL A 112 17.22 10.56 1.95
CA VAL A 112 17.43 11.94 2.41
C VAL A 112 18.90 12.27 2.17
N ASP A 113 19.18 13.38 1.48
CA ASP A 113 20.54 13.78 1.08
C ASP A 113 21.34 12.65 0.39
N ALA A 114 20.67 11.93 -0.52
CA ALA A 114 21.20 10.78 -1.26
C ALA A 114 21.66 9.59 -0.40
N GLN A 115 21.19 9.49 0.85
CA GLN A 115 21.49 8.41 1.77
C GLN A 115 20.20 7.75 2.29
N PHE A 116 20.29 6.46 2.59
CA PHE A 116 19.26 5.75 3.35
C PHE A 116 19.65 5.76 4.83
N GLU A 117 18.68 5.94 5.72
CA GLU A 117 18.91 5.86 7.17
C GLU A 117 19.27 4.43 7.61
N GLN A 118 18.71 3.43 6.92
CA GLN A 118 18.93 2.02 7.21
C GLN A 118 20.12 1.43 6.46
N PRO A 119 20.81 0.42 7.03
CA PRO A 119 21.78 -0.35 6.29
C PRO A 119 21.10 -1.12 5.16
N LEU A 120 21.75 -1.16 4.00
CA LEU A 120 21.32 -1.93 2.84
C LEU A 120 22.26 -3.11 2.61
N PRO A 121 21.77 -4.29 2.21
CA PRO A 121 22.65 -5.38 1.78
C PRO A 121 23.35 -4.99 0.48
N GLU A 122 24.52 -5.60 0.21
CA GLU A 122 25.35 -5.29 -0.96
C GLU A 122 24.56 -5.36 -2.29
N LEU A 123 23.71 -6.38 -2.44
CA LEU A 123 22.83 -6.53 -3.60
C LEU A 123 21.96 -5.29 -3.89
N ILE A 124 21.39 -4.69 -2.85
CA ILE A 124 20.55 -3.50 -2.96
C ILE A 124 21.41 -2.26 -3.19
N GLN A 125 22.58 -2.16 -2.55
CA GLN A 125 23.53 -1.06 -2.81
C GLN A 125 23.97 -1.02 -4.27
N GLN A 126 24.29 -2.18 -4.87
CA GLN A 126 24.67 -2.30 -6.28
C GLN A 126 23.54 -1.94 -7.26
N ASN A 127 22.29 -1.99 -6.80
CA ASN A 127 21.10 -1.66 -7.60
C ASN A 127 20.35 -0.42 -7.08
N VAL A 128 21.01 0.42 -6.28
CA VAL A 128 20.37 1.53 -5.56
C VAL A 128 19.70 2.53 -6.50
N GLU A 129 20.32 2.80 -7.65
CA GLU A 129 19.77 3.71 -8.66
C GLU A 129 18.40 3.24 -9.17
N LYS A 130 18.21 1.93 -9.37
CA LYS A 130 16.93 1.36 -9.80
C LYS A 130 15.88 1.47 -8.70
N VAL A 131 16.26 1.17 -7.45
CA VAL A 131 15.38 1.29 -6.29
C VAL A 131 14.89 2.72 -6.13
N VAL A 132 15.80 3.70 -6.19
CA VAL A 132 15.48 5.13 -6.08
C VAL A 132 14.63 5.59 -7.26
N ALA A 133 14.97 5.20 -8.49
CA ALA A 133 14.16 5.52 -9.67
C ALA A 133 12.73 5.00 -9.54
N PHE A 134 12.55 3.79 -8.99
CA PHE A 134 11.23 3.22 -8.75
C PHE A 134 10.46 3.96 -7.65
N GLN A 135 11.12 4.28 -6.52
CA GLN A 135 10.52 5.08 -5.45
C GLN A 135 10.06 6.46 -5.96
N VAL A 136 10.88 7.14 -6.76
CA VAL A 136 10.53 8.43 -7.39
C VAL A 136 9.34 8.27 -8.34
N ALA A 137 9.31 7.21 -9.16
CA ALA A 137 8.19 6.95 -10.06
C ALA A 137 6.87 6.67 -9.31
N CYS A 138 6.93 5.86 -8.23
CA CYS A 138 5.79 5.63 -7.34
C CYS A 138 5.32 6.92 -6.68
N HIS A 139 6.23 7.71 -6.13
CA HIS A 139 5.89 9.00 -5.52
C HIS A 139 5.22 9.93 -6.53
N GLY A 140 5.76 10.05 -7.75
CA GLY A 140 5.17 10.85 -8.82
C GLY A 140 3.76 10.36 -9.20
N LEU A 141 3.52 9.05 -9.21
CA LEU A 141 2.17 8.49 -9.41
C LEU A 141 1.23 8.88 -8.27
N CYS A 142 1.66 8.74 -7.01
CA CYS A 142 0.87 9.17 -5.86
C CYS A 142 0.53 10.66 -5.93
N GLN A 143 1.48 11.52 -6.30
CA GLN A 143 1.25 12.96 -6.48
C GLN A 143 0.15 13.25 -7.51
N ARG A 144 0.13 12.55 -8.65
CA ARG A 144 -0.94 12.68 -9.66
C ARG A 144 -2.30 12.24 -9.14
N VAL A 145 -2.35 11.11 -8.43
CA VAL A 145 -3.61 10.60 -7.84
C VAL A 145 -4.13 11.56 -6.76
N LEU A 146 -3.25 12.09 -5.92
CA LEU A 146 -3.59 13.06 -4.87
C LEU A 146 -4.08 14.39 -5.47
N GLU A 147 -3.45 14.89 -6.52
CA GLU A 147 -3.94 16.08 -7.26
C GLU A 147 -5.34 15.82 -7.85
N ALA A 148 -5.57 14.65 -8.44
CA ALA A 148 -6.88 14.28 -8.96
C ALA A 148 -7.95 14.21 -7.85
N PHE A 149 -7.61 13.71 -6.66
CA PHE A 149 -8.52 13.77 -5.51
C PHE A 149 -8.80 15.20 -5.06
N ALA A 150 -7.79 16.09 -5.02
CA ALA A 150 -8.00 17.49 -4.68
C ALA A 150 -8.98 18.16 -5.66
N ILE A 151 -8.82 17.91 -6.96
CA ILE A 151 -9.72 18.40 -8.01
C ILE A 151 -11.16 17.88 -7.79
N ALA A 152 -11.33 16.58 -7.57
CA ALA A 152 -12.65 15.97 -7.38
C ALA A 152 -13.34 16.43 -6.09
N LEU A 153 -12.56 16.78 -5.06
CA LEU A 153 -13.06 17.30 -3.79
C LEU A 153 -13.30 18.82 -3.81
N GLU A 154 -13.06 19.48 -4.95
CA GLU A 154 -13.19 20.93 -5.15
C GLU A 154 -12.36 21.74 -4.13
N ILE A 155 -11.14 21.29 -3.84
CA ILE A 155 -10.17 22.00 -3.00
C ILE A 155 -8.96 22.44 -3.84
N ASP A 156 -8.05 23.20 -3.24
CA ASP A 156 -6.80 23.59 -3.90
C ASP A 156 -6.05 22.36 -4.42
N LYS A 157 -5.69 22.38 -5.71
CA LYS A 157 -5.12 21.21 -6.41
C LYS A 157 -3.84 20.67 -5.75
N ASP A 158 -3.10 21.54 -5.07
CA ASP A 158 -1.86 21.22 -4.40
C ASP A 158 -2.02 20.97 -2.88
N TRP A 159 -3.25 20.95 -2.37
CA TRP A 159 -3.51 20.77 -0.94
C TRP A 159 -2.89 19.48 -0.40
N PHE A 160 -3.08 18.36 -1.10
CA PHE A 160 -2.47 17.09 -0.72
C PHE A 160 -1.00 17.03 -1.12
N THR A 161 -0.65 17.45 -2.34
CA THR A 161 0.68 17.28 -2.91
C THR A 161 1.74 18.05 -2.12
N SER A 162 1.42 19.27 -1.70
CA SER A 162 2.27 20.10 -0.83
C SER A 162 2.56 19.47 0.54
N ARG A 163 1.64 18.63 1.05
CA ARG A 163 1.79 17.87 2.29
C ARG A 163 2.54 16.55 2.10
N HIS A 164 2.83 16.15 0.86
CA HIS A 164 3.64 14.97 0.53
C HIS A 164 4.99 15.34 -0.07
N ASP A 165 5.38 16.61 -0.01
CA ASP A 165 6.64 17.08 -0.58
C ASP A 165 7.81 16.75 0.36
N ALA A 166 8.52 15.68 0.06
CA ALA A 166 9.68 15.20 0.83
C ALA A 166 10.80 16.24 0.98
N THR A 167 10.82 17.29 0.15
CA THR A 167 11.83 18.36 0.25
C THR A 167 11.54 19.33 1.41
N LYS A 168 10.34 19.29 1.98
CA LYS A 168 9.90 20.20 3.05
C LYS A 168 10.05 19.62 4.46
N GLY A 169 10.48 18.38 4.59
CA GLY A 169 10.66 17.73 5.89
C GLY A 169 10.59 16.20 5.82
N PRO A 170 10.73 15.53 6.97
CA PRO A 170 10.65 14.07 7.04
C PRO A 170 9.25 13.58 6.66
N ILE A 171 9.18 12.45 5.98
CA ILE A 171 7.94 11.75 5.63
C ILE A 171 8.06 10.28 6.05
N GLY A 172 6.93 9.67 6.43
CA GLY A 172 6.85 8.26 6.82
C GLY A 172 6.75 7.26 5.66
N SER A 173 7.08 7.64 4.43
CA SER A 173 6.85 6.77 3.25
C SER A 173 7.79 5.57 3.25
N ILE A 174 7.25 4.40 2.88
CA ILE A 174 8.00 3.13 2.89
C ILE A 174 7.88 2.44 1.53
N PHE A 175 9.02 1.96 1.03
CA PHE A 175 9.09 1.03 -0.08
C PHE A 175 9.32 -0.39 0.45
N ARG A 176 8.42 -1.31 0.12
CA ARG A 176 8.38 -2.66 0.70
C ARG A 176 8.42 -3.73 -0.39
N LEU A 177 9.43 -4.59 -0.32
CA LEU A 177 9.46 -5.85 -1.05
C LEU A 177 8.79 -6.91 -0.19
N LEU A 178 7.94 -7.76 -0.78
CA LEU A 178 7.21 -8.82 -0.09
C LEU A 178 7.38 -10.16 -0.81
N TYR A 179 7.64 -11.19 -0.03
CA TYR A 179 7.72 -12.57 -0.49
C TYR A 179 6.85 -13.47 0.39
N TYR A 180 6.02 -14.28 -0.26
CA TYR A 180 5.17 -15.28 0.36
C TYR A 180 5.56 -16.64 -0.19
N PRO A 181 6.20 -17.50 0.60
CA PRO A 181 6.62 -18.81 0.12
C PRO A 181 5.41 -19.67 -0.28
N LYS A 182 5.65 -20.61 -1.19
CA LYS A 182 4.74 -21.74 -1.42
C LYS A 182 4.40 -22.42 -0.08
N ALA A 183 3.14 -22.80 0.09
CA ALA A 183 2.74 -23.58 1.26
C ALA A 183 3.42 -24.96 1.23
N THR A 184 4.12 -25.31 2.30
CA THR A 184 4.75 -26.63 2.44
C THR A 184 3.80 -27.68 3.00
N GLU A 185 2.73 -27.27 3.68
CA GLU A 185 1.68 -28.12 4.24
C GLU A 185 0.30 -27.52 3.98
N LYS A 186 -0.69 -28.36 3.61
CA LYS A 186 -2.09 -27.95 3.55
C LYS A 186 -2.67 -28.02 4.96
N HIS A 187 -3.09 -26.89 5.50
CA HIS A 187 -3.82 -26.84 6.77
C HIS A 187 -5.30 -26.53 6.53
N ASP A 188 -6.18 -27.19 7.29
CA ASP A 188 -7.64 -27.17 7.10
C ASP A 188 -8.33 -25.86 7.58
N ASP A 189 -7.64 -25.03 8.35
CA ASP A 189 -8.13 -23.71 8.78
C ASP A 189 -7.79 -22.65 7.73
N VAL A 190 -8.63 -21.61 7.60
CA VAL A 190 -8.47 -20.49 6.65
C VAL A 190 -7.04 -19.93 6.71
N ASP A 191 -6.19 -20.44 5.83
CA ASP A 191 -4.78 -20.13 5.86
C ASP A 191 -4.60 -18.77 5.20
N ILE A 192 -4.10 -17.81 5.97
CA ILE A 192 -3.86 -16.44 5.50
C ILE A 192 -2.36 -16.18 5.50
N ARG A 193 -1.89 -15.68 4.36
CA ARG A 193 -0.52 -15.24 4.12
C ARG A 193 -0.23 -13.89 4.79
N ALA A 194 -1.24 -13.02 4.84
CA ALA A 194 -1.21 -11.76 5.58
C ALA A 194 -2.57 -11.51 6.25
N GLY A 195 -2.54 -11.14 7.53
CA GLY A 195 -3.72 -10.81 8.34
C GLY A 195 -4.56 -9.66 7.78
N ALA A 196 -5.80 -9.58 8.26
CA ALA A 196 -6.72 -8.49 7.91
C ALA A 196 -6.24 -7.15 8.51
N HIS A 197 -5.98 -6.16 7.66
CA HIS A 197 -5.50 -4.85 8.09
C HIS A 197 -5.96 -3.74 7.13
N SER A 198 -5.82 -2.50 7.58
CA SER A 198 -5.84 -1.31 6.71
C SER A 198 -4.45 -0.68 6.69
N ASP A 199 -4.14 0.00 5.59
CA ASP A 199 -2.86 0.69 5.42
C ASP A 199 -2.87 2.02 6.16
N TYR A 200 -1.73 2.39 6.76
CA TYR A 200 -1.70 3.50 7.70
C TYR A 200 -1.63 4.85 7.00
N GLY A 201 -0.92 4.94 5.86
CA GLY A 201 -0.61 6.18 5.16
C GLY A 201 -1.79 6.82 4.42
N SER A 202 -1.48 7.60 3.39
CA SER A 202 -2.51 8.22 2.55
C SER A 202 -2.94 7.31 1.41
N ILE A 203 -1.98 6.78 0.65
CA ILE A 203 -2.23 5.93 -0.52
C ILE A 203 -1.13 4.87 -0.61
N THR A 204 -1.49 3.65 -0.99
CA THR A 204 -0.53 2.59 -1.32
C THR A 204 -0.59 2.25 -2.79
N CYS A 205 0.57 2.18 -3.46
CA CYS A 205 0.70 1.57 -4.78
C CYS A 205 1.17 0.12 -4.62
N LEU A 206 0.34 -0.83 -5.04
CA LEU A 206 0.63 -2.27 -4.99
C LEU A 206 0.88 -2.82 -6.40
N PHE A 207 2.02 -3.50 -6.55
CA PHE A 207 2.41 -4.21 -7.75
C PHE A 207 2.39 -5.71 -7.47
N GLN A 208 1.87 -6.49 -8.42
CA GLN A 208 1.73 -7.94 -8.32
C GLN A 208 2.23 -8.59 -9.62
N LEU A 209 2.68 -9.85 -9.54
CA LEU A 209 3.03 -10.63 -10.73
C LEU A 209 1.80 -11.35 -11.30
N PRO A 210 1.69 -11.46 -12.65
CA PRO A 210 0.65 -12.27 -13.28
C PRO A 210 0.59 -13.69 -12.70
N GLY A 211 -0.63 -14.21 -12.52
CA GLY A 211 -0.85 -15.57 -12.03
C GLY A 211 -0.64 -15.78 -10.53
N GLN A 212 -0.41 -14.72 -9.73
CA GLN A 212 -0.21 -14.83 -8.28
C GLN A 212 -1.34 -14.18 -7.45
N PRO A 213 -2.57 -14.73 -7.47
CA PRO A 213 -3.71 -14.19 -6.73
C PRO A 213 -3.56 -14.36 -5.21
N GLY A 214 -4.47 -13.76 -4.46
CA GLY A 214 -4.60 -13.95 -3.01
C GLY A 214 -5.11 -12.72 -2.27
N LEU A 215 -5.03 -11.53 -2.87
CA LEU A 215 -5.56 -10.33 -2.25
C LEU A 215 -7.10 -10.38 -2.19
N GLU A 216 -7.63 -10.15 -0.99
CA GLU A 216 -9.06 -9.98 -0.74
C GLU A 216 -9.32 -8.69 0.02
N ILE A 217 -10.41 -8.01 -0.31
CA ILE A 217 -10.89 -6.84 0.43
C ILE A 217 -12.20 -7.17 1.16
N LYS A 218 -12.44 -6.49 2.28
CA LYS A 218 -13.67 -6.61 3.04
C LYS A 218 -14.72 -5.66 2.49
N THR A 219 -15.83 -6.19 1.99
CA THR A 219 -16.92 -5.39 1.41
C THR A 219 -17.76 -4.70 2.51
N PRO A 220 -18.59 -3.71 2.15
CA PRO A 220 -19.52 -3.10 3.11
C PRO A 220 -20.52 -4.08 3.74
N SER A 221 -20.79 -5.22 3.09
CA SER A 221 -21.64 -6.29 3.66
C SER A 221 -20.90 -7.15 4.70
N GLY A 222 -19.60 -6.92 4.92
CA GLY A 222 -18.75 -7.68 5.83
C GLY A 222 -18.10 -8.92 5.21
N GLU A 223 -18.39 -9.21 3.93
CA GLU A 223 -17.87 -10.37 3.20
C GLU A 223 -16.47 -10.11 2.62
N TRP A 224 -15.71 -11.17 2.39
CA TRP A 224 -14.43 -11.09 1.69
C TRP A 224 -14.62 -11.26 0.18
N ALA A 225 -14.05 -10.35 -0.60
CA ALA A 225 -14.09 -10.37 -2.05
C ALA A 225 -12.69 -10.34 -2.65
N ALA A 226 -12.42 -11.25 -3.59
CA ALA A 226 -11.14 -11.33 -4.27
C ALA A 226 -10.91 -10.11 -5.18
N VAL A 227 -9.68 -9.58 -5.15
CA VAL A 227 -9.20 -8.58 -6.08
C VAL A 227 -8.43 -9.29 -7.20
N PRO A 228 -8.82 -9.11 -8.48
CA PRO A 228 -8.09 -9.73 -9.58
C PRO A 228 -6.66 -9.18 -9.67
N VAL A 229 -5.69 -10.02 -10.04
CA VAL A 229 -4.33 -9.56 -10.35
C VAL A 229 -4.30 -8.85 -11.71
N ASP A 230 -5.01 -9.42 -12.67
CA ASP A 230 -5.07 -8.97 -14.05
C ASP A 230 -6.53 -8.75 -14.47
N PRO A 231 -7.12 -7.59 -14.13
CA PRO A 231 -8.52 -7.30 -14.49
C PRO A 231 -8.72 -7.15 -16.00
N LEU A 232 -7.64 -7.01 -16.79
CA LEU A 232 -7.69 -6.84 -18.24
C LEU A 232 -7.45 -8.17 -19.01
N GLY A 233 -6.99 -9.23 -18.33
CA GLY A 233 -6.75 -10.53 -18.92
C GLY A 233 -5.58 -10.56 -19.91
N SER A 234 -4.63 -9.64 -19.79
CA SER A 234 -3.45 -9.51 -20.66
C SER A 234 -2.44 -10.66 -20.53
N GLY A 235 -2.32 -11.25 -19.34
CA GLY A 235 -1.31 -12.24 -18.99
C GLY A 235 0.12 -11.68 -18.87
N ASN A 236 0.32 -10.38 -19.08
CA ASN A 236 1.65 -9.77 -19.21
C ASN A 236 1.83 -8.64 -18.19
N ILE A 237 2.97 -8.65 -17.48
CA ILE A 237 3.31 -7.62 -16.48
C ILE A 237 3.31 -6.21 -17.08
N ALA A 238 3.63 -6.06 -18.37
CA ALA A 238 3.68 -4.76 -19.03
C ALA A 238 2.31 -4.11 -19.22
N ASP A 239 1.26 -4.91 -19.23
CA ASP A 239 -0.11 -4.48 -19.46
C ASP A 239 -0.92 -4.46 -18.15
N LEU A 240 -0.32 -4.88 -17.02
CA LEU A 240 -0.97 -4.87 -15.72
C LEU A 240 -1.22 -3.44 -15.23
N PRO A 241 -2.45 -3.10 -14.83
CA PRO A 241 -2.70 -1.86 -14.14
C PRO A 241 -2.11 -1.88 -12.73
N ILE A 242 -1.80 -0.71 -12.20
CA ILE A 242 -1.25 -0.53 -10.85
C ILE A 242 -2.42 -0.47 -9.88
N LEU A 243 -2.46 -1.37 -8.89
CA LEU A 243 -3.51 -1.31 -7.87
C LEU A 243 -3.16 -0.22 -6.87
N VAL A 244 -4.12 0.65 -6.58
CA VAL A 244 -3.98 1.75 -5.64
C VAL A 244 -5.08 1.67 -4.61
N ASN A 245 -4.73 1.76 -3.33
CA ASN A 245 -5.70 1.81 -2.23
C ASN A 245 -5.49 3.01 -1.33
N ILE A 246 -6.60 3.42 -0.71
CA ILE A 246 -6.63 4.52 0.26
C ILE A 246 -6.21 3.97 1.62
N GLY A 247 -5.39 4.74 2.33
CA GLY A 247 -4.99 4.45 3.71
C GLY A 247 -5.70 5.34 4.72
N ASP A 248 -5.44 5.05 5.99
CA ASP A 248 -6.13 5.64 7.13
C ASP A 248 -5.94 7.17 7.22
N LEU A 249 -4.76 7.72 6.90
CA LEU A 249 -4.55 9.17 6.93
C LEU A 249 -5.46 9.91 5.94
N LEU A 250 -5.68 9.34 4.75
CA LEU A 250 -6.54 9.97 3.74
C LEU A 250 -8.03 9.75 4.03
N GLU A 251 -8.40 8.62 4.64
CA GLU A 251 -9.75 8.44 5.21
C GLU A 251 -10.02 9.50 6.29
N ASP A 252 -9.08 9.73 7.20
CA ASP A 252 -9.19 10.72 8.27
C ASP A 252 -9.32 12.15 7.75
N TRP A 253 -8.45 12.56 6.83
CA TRP A 253 -8.55 13.86 6.18
C TRP A 253 -9.88 14.10 5.48
N THR A 254 -10.52 13.04 4.99
CA THR A 254 -11.80 13.15 4.29
C THR A 254 -13.00 12.78 5.15
N GLY A 255 -12.81 12.69 6.48
CA GLY A 255 -13.88 12.43 7.43
C GLY A 255 -14.60 11.10 7.21
N GLY A 256 -13.93 10.13 6.59
CA GLY A 256 -14.52 8.86 6.20
C GLY A 256 -15.11 8.80 4.79
N LEU A 257 -15.05 9.87 3.99
CA LEU A 257 -15.60 9.85 2.62
C LEU A 257 -14.86 8.86 1.73
N LEU A 258 -13.53 8.99 1.60
CA LEU A 258 -12.70 7.97 0.96
C LEU A 258 -12.43 6.84 1.95
N LYS A 259 -12.50 5.58 1.50
CA LYS A 259 -12.50 4.42 2.40
C LYS A 259 -11.12 3.80 2.54
N SER A 260 -10.61 3.72 3.76
CA SER A 260 -9.48 2.85 4.08
C SER A 260 -10.01 1.42 4.27
N THR A 261 -10.05 0.66 3.18
CA THR A 261 -10.71 -0.65 3.17
C THR A 261 -9.79 -1.74 3.72
N VAL A 262 -10.31 -2.49 4.70
CA VAL A 262 -9.61 -3.65 5.28
C VAL A 262 -9.39 -4.71 4.20
N HIS A 263 -8.17 -5.22 4.13
CA HIS A 263 -7.76 -6.23 3.15
C HIS A 263 -6.84 -7.28 3.79
N ARG A 264 -6.71 -8.44 3.13
CA ARG A 264 -5.88 -9.57 3.56
C ARG A 264 -5.28 -10.29 2.36
N VAL A 265 -4.29 -11.14 2.59
CA VAL A 265 -3.76 -12.05 1.56
C VAL A 265 -4.02 -13.48 2.00
N THR A 266 -4.76 -14.24 1.19
CA THR A 266 -5.05 -15.67 1.42
C THR A 266 -4.06 -16.54 0.65
N PHE A 267 -3.93 -17.80 1.07
CA PHE A 267 -3.31 -18.80 0.20
C PHE A 267 -4.22 -19.07 -1.02
N PRO A 268 -3.64 -19.31 -2.20
CA PRO A 268 -4.41 -19.74 -3.37
C PRO A 268 -5.15 -21.05 -3.07
N LYS A 269 -6.34 -21.22 -3.67
CA LYS A 269 -7.18 -22.42 -3.47
C LYS A 269 -6.60 -23.70 -4.10
N GLU A 270 -5.71 -23.54 -5.08
CA GLU A 270 -4.98 -24.62 -5.75
C GLU A 270 -3.50 -24.57 -5.34
N ASP A 271 -2.70 -25.56 -5.75
CA ASP A 271 -1.26 -25.64 -5.43
C ASP A 271 -0.51 -24.45 -6.05
N GLY A 272 -0.53 -23.32 -5.34
CA GLY A 272 0.07 -22.08 -5.79
C GLY A 272 1.51 -22.00 -5.31
N GLY A 273 2.38 -21.56 -6.22
CA GLY A 273 3.77 -21.33 -5.92
C GLY A 273 3.99 -20.13 -4.99
N ASP A 274 5.24 -19.68 -5.03
CA ASP A 274 5.65 -18.44 -4.41
C ASP A 274 4.85 -17.25 -4.94
N ARG A 275 4.57 -16.28 -4.07
CA ARG A 275 4.00 -14.99 -4.45
C ARG A 275 4.95 -13.87 -4.09
N TYR A 276 5.12 -12.92 -5.00
CA TYR A 276 5.87 -11.70 -4.79
C TYR A 276 4.94 -10.51 -4.98
N SER A 277 5.11 -9.49 -4.15
CA SER A 277 4.50 -8.19 -4.37
C SER A 277 5.45 -7.08 -3.96
N ILE A 278 5.23 -5.90 -4.51
CA ILE A 278 5.95 -4.69 -4.15
C ILE A 278 4.91 -3.66 -3.74
N ALA A 279 5.11 -3.00 -2.61
CA ALA A 279 4.23 -1.95 -2.12
C ALA A 279 5.01 -0.66 -1.89
N TYR A 280 4.46 0.46 -2.33
CA TYR A 280 4.93 1.80 -1.97
C TYR A 280 3.85 2.48 -1.13
N PHE A 281 4.12 2.63 0.16
CA PHE A 281 3.23 3.30 1.12
C PHE A 281 3.55 4.78 1.12
N CYS A 282 2.67 5.59 0.53
CA CYS A 282 2.81 7.03 0.49
C CYS A 282 2.25 7.65 1.78
N HIS A 283 3.12 8.34 2.49
CA HIS A 283 2.77 9.12 3.68
C HIS A 283 3.06 10.61 3.43
N PRO A 284 2.29 11.49 4.06
CA PRO A 284 2.61 12.91 4.08
C PRO A 284 3.80 13.20 5.00
N LEU A 285 4.16 14.47 5.08
CA LEU A 285 5.08 15.03 6.06
C LEU A 285 4.66 14.61 7.46
N ASP A 286 5.64 14.23 8.27
CA ASP A 286 5.46 13.79 9.64
C ASP A 286 4.61 14.77 10.45
N GLU A 287 4.86 16.07 10.28
CA GLU A 287 4.19 17.18 10.97
C GLU A 287 2.84 17.57 10.35
N ALA A 288 2.39 16.91 9.28
CA ALA A 288 1.11 17.21 8.67
C ALA A 288 -0.03 16.87 9.65
N LEU A 289 -0.84 17.87 9.99
CA LEU A 289 -1.98 17.70 10.89
C LEU A 289 -3.13 16.96 10.19
N LEU A 290 -3.77 16.04 10.91
CA LEU A 290 -4.93 15.28 10.43
C LEU A 290 -6.24 16.06 10.61
N GLU A 291 -6.28 17.24 9.98
CA GLU A 291 -7.46 18.10 9.95
C GLU A 291 -8.34 17.78 8.74
N PRO A 292 -9.68 17.84 8.87
CA PRO A 292 -10.56 17.64 7.73
C PRO A 292 -10.23 18.60 6.59
N VAL A 293 -10.17 18.08 5.37
CA VAL A 293 -9.95 18.89 4.16
C VAL A 293 -11.05 19.95 4.02
N PRO A 294 -10.76 21.11 3.44
CA PRO A 294 -11.71 22.20 3.27
C PRO A 294 -12.70 21.94 2.10
N SER A 295 -13.26 20.72 2.02
CA SER A 295 -14.19 20.30 0.96
C SER A 295 -15.64 20.36 1.43
N LYS A 296 -16.51 20.94 0.59
CA LYS A 296 -17.96 20.93 0.82
C LYS A 296 -18.51 19.50 0.85
N ALA A 297 -18.06 18.63 -0.05
CA ALA A 297 -18.48 17.23 -0.12
C ALA A 297 -18.14 16.46 1.17
N VAL A 298 -16.95 16.68 1.72
CA VAL A 298 -16.54 16.10 3.01
C VAL A 298 -17.39 16.64 4.16
N GLY A 299 -17.66 17.94 4.17
CA GLY A 299 -18.53 18.57 5.18
C GLY A 299 -19.97 18.04 5.14
N GLU A 300 -20.52 17.79 3.95
CA GLU A 300 -21.84 17.19 3.77
C GLU A 300 -21.86 15.71 4.17
N TYR A 301 -20.83 14.95 3.78
CA TYR A 301 -20.68 13.55 4.17
C TYR A 301 -20.68 13.38 5.70
N ALA A 302 -19.91 14.20 6.40
CA ALA A 302 -19.78 14.18 7.85
C ALA A 302 -21.09 14.51 8.58
N LYS A 303 -21.94 15.38 8.02
CA LYS A 303 -23.27 15.69 8.60
C LYS A 303 -24.21 14.48 8.56
N THR A 304 -24.10 13.65 7.53
CA THR A 304 -24.99 12.49 7.34
C THR A 304 -24.47 11.23 8.04
N HIS A 305 -23.14 11.02 8.07
CA HIS A 305 -22.54 9.77 8.53
C HIS A 305 -21.78 9.89 9.86
N GLY A 306 -21.68 11.10 10.42
CA GLY A 306 -20.74 11.42 11.49
C GLY A 306 -19.32 11.61 10.93
N SER A 307 -18.49 12.35 11.66
CA SER A 307 -17.09 12.56 11.26
C SER A 307 -16.22 11.49 11.92
N LYS A 308 -15.51 10.69 11.10
CA LYS A 308 -14.31 9.99 11.58
C LYS A 308 -13.19 11.02 11.72
N LYS A 309 -12.52 11.06 12.87
CA LYS A 309 -11.33 11.89 13.10
C LYS A 309 -10.42 11.16 14.07
N SER A 310 -9.16 10.96 13.68
CA SER A 310 -8.12 10.64 14.65
C SER A 310 -7.88 11.84 15.56
N ALA A 311 -8.07 11.64 16.85
CA ALA A 311 -7.77 12.62 17.89
C ALA A 311 -7.24 11.92 19.13
N SER A 312 -6.19 12.46 19.73
CA SER A 312 -5.62 11.98 20.99
C SER A 312 -5.92 13.01 22.07
N ASN A 313 -6.63 12.57 23.13
CA ASN A 313 -7.09 13.45 24.22
C ASN A 313 -7.85 14.71 23.74
N GLY A 314 -8.63 14.57 22.66
CA GLY A 314 -9.41 15.67 22.08
C GLY A 314 -8.62 16.66 21.23
N LYS A 315 -7.34 16.38 20.92
CA LYS A 315 -6.51 17.20 20.02
C LYS A 315 -6.27 16.50 18.69
N VAL A 316 -6.18 17.30 17.63
CA VAL A 316 -5.71 16.84 16.32
C VAL A 316 -4.28 16.32 16.47
N ILE A 317 -4.00 15.17 15.88
CA ILE A 317 -2.68 14.54 15.88
C ILE A 317 -1.98 14.76 14.53
N THR A 318 -0.66 14.57 14.53
CA THR A 318 0.14 14.59 13.31
C THR A 318 0.10 13.24 12.58
N ALA A 319 0.51 13.22 11.31
CA ALA A 319 0.69 11.98 10.56
C ALA A 319 1.72 11.04 11.23
N ARG A 320 2.77 11.61 11.83
CA ARG A 320 3.77 10.86 12.61
C ARG A 320 3.16 10.22 13.84
N ASP A 321 2.36 10.96 14.61
CA ASP A 321 1.70 10.43 15.81
C ASP A 321 0.82 9.22 15.45
N HIS A 322 0.00 9.36 14.41
CA HIS A 322 -0.84 8.27 13.90
C HIS A 322 0.00 7.06 13.50
N LEU A 323 1.07 7.26 12.71
CA LEU A 323 1.97 6.19 12.29
C LEU A 323 2.59 5.47 13.50
N MET A 324 3.07 6.21 14.50
CA MET A 324 3.68 5.64 15.70
C MET A 324 2.67 4.85 16.55
N GLU A 325 1.43 5.34 16.69
CA GLU A 325 0.35 4.61 17.36
C GLU A 325 0.04 3.28 16.66
N ARG A 326 -0.02 3.28 15.32
CA ARG A 326 -0.28 2.07 14.52
C ARG A 326 0.87 1.08 14.58
N LEU A 327 2.12 1.54 14.40
CA LEU A 327 3.31 0.68 14.51
C LEU A 327 3.43 0.07 15.91
N ALA A 328 3.13 0.83 16.96
CA ALA A 328 3.11 0.32 18.33
C ALA A 328 2.08 -0.81 18.47
N ALA A 329 0.87 -0.66 17.93
CA ALA A 329 -0.14 -1.71 17.98
C ALA A 329 0.25 -3.00 17.22
N THR A 330 1.01 -2.87 16.12
CA THR A 330 1.41 -4.01 15.28
C THR A 330 2.66 -4.74 15.79
N TYR A 331 3.62 -4.03 16.38
CA TYR A 331 4.90 -4.58 16.83
C TYR A 331 5.02 -4.75 18.36
N SER A 332 3.97 -4.47 19.13
CA SER A 332 3.92 -4.82 20.55
C SER A 332 3.71 -6.33 20.69
N VAL A 333 4.81 -7.05 20.93
CA VAL A 333 4.83 -8.44 21.45
C VAL A 333 5.00 -8.38 22.95
#